data_AF-A0A7Y2HII1-F1
#
_entry.id   AF-A0A7Y2HII1-F1
#
_cell.length_a   1.000
_cell.length_b   1.000
_cell.length_c   1.000
_cell.angle_alpha   90.00
_cell.angle_beta   90.00
_cell.angle_gamma   90.00
#
_symmetry.space_group_name_H-M   'P 1'
#
loop_
_entity.id
_entity.type
_entity.pdbx_description
1 polymer ?
#
loop_
_entity_poly.entity_id
_entity_poly.type
_entity_poly.pdbx_seq_one_letter_code
_entity_poly.pdbx_strand_id
1 'polypeptide(L)'
;MSSVKYFLWISLFLFVSCKNADSQKWTDEQIWKLEWRMVENSIYENYELAALQFDSLQSITSELDPNFIKTGLEVKHLLGKNAEVSEMLQQLDEEALKKVCLEEWTSEYNICDGQSEATVGNESLKLELIKMYLNDQNSRSNLMNELLEKYNLNKEEVIIDASMSITDARNRDRLKEIIEEHGFPTADLVGKKAMQGVFMIIQHADRDKEWQKLQLSNIEKAVKNGDMDGQSYAYLYDRIKINSGEQQLYGTQFANVDPINKTTELAPTEDIENLNARRMEIGMMPVETYKRIVLSRF
;
A
#
# COMPACT_ATOMS: atom_id res chain seq x y z
N MET A 1 -4.33 90.22 16.01
CA MET A 1 -4.57 89.62 14.68
C MET A 1 -3.70 88.37 14.59
N SER A 2 -4.29 87.18 14.77
CA SER A 2 -3.57 85.89 14.73
C SER A 2 -4.25 85.03 13.68
N SER A 3 -3.52 84.71 12.61
CA SER A 3 -4.01 83.92 11.47
C SER A 3 -3.75 82.43 11.71
N VAL A 4 -4.82 81.65 11.77
CA VAL A 4 -4.79 80.18 11.88
C VAL A 4 -4.40 79.58 10.53
N LYS A 5 -3.42 78.66 10.53
CA LYS A 5 -3.01 77.85 9.37
C LYS A 5 -3.92 76.61 9.26
N TYR A 6 -4.55 76.40 8.11
CA TYR A 6 -5.24 75.16 7.78
C TYR A 6 -4.26 74.16 7.14
N PHE A 7 -4.15 72.96 7.72
CA PHE A 7 -3.52 71.81 7.08
C PHE A 7 -4.62 71.01 6.37
N LEU A 8 -4.56 70.92 5.03
CA LEU A 8 -5.32 69.95 4.26
C LEU A 8 -4.54 68.63 4.22
N TRP A 9 -5.09 67.59 4.83
CA TRP A 9 -4.63 66.21 4.65
C TRP A 9 -5.34 65.60 3.44
N ILE A 10 -4.58 65.24 2.41
CA ILE A 10 -5.06 64.45 1.28
C ILE A 10 -4.75 62.98 1.60
N SER A 11 -5.77 62.22 2.03
CA SER A 11 -5.68 60.77 2.19
C SER A 11 -5.82 60.10 0.82
N LEU A 12 -4.71 59.65 0.26
CA LEU A 12 -4.67 58.83 -0.95
C LEU A 12 -5.04 57.39 -0.56
N PHE A 13 -6.28 56.98 -0.82
CA PHE A 13 -6.70 55.58 -0.70
C PHE A 13 -6.11 54.77 -1.85
N LEU A 14 -5.03 54.03 -1.59
CA LEU A 14 -4.56 52.96 -2.46
C LEU A 14 -5.52 51.78 -2.34
N PHE A 15 -6.41 51.62 -3.31
CA PHE A 15 -7.11 50.36 -3.52
C PHE A 15 -6.09 49.33 -3.99
N VAL A 16 -5.57 48.53 -3.06
CA VAL A 16 -4.87 47.29 -3.40
C VAL A 16 -5.92 46.35 -3.96
N SER A 17 -5.96 46.27 -5.29
CA SER A 17 -6.68 45.22 -6.01
C SER A 17 -6.10 43.88 -5.56
N CYS A 18 -6.90 43.09 -4.84
CA CYS A 18 -6.63 41.66 -4.65
C CYS A 18 -6.60 41.03 -6.05
N LYS A 19 -5.40 40.89 -6.61
CA LYS A 19 -5.19 39.93 -7.69
C LYS A 19 -5.53 38.56 -7.09
N ASN A 20 -6.54 37.91 -7.65
CA ASN A 20 -6.80 36.49 -7.43
C ASN A 20 -5.46 35.76 -7.48
N ALA A 21 -5.04 35.20 -6.34
CA ALA A 21 -4.04 34.16 -6.35
C ALA A 21 -4.71 32.99 -7.06
N ASP A 22 -4.35 32.76 -8.32
CA ASP A 22 -4.67 31.50 -8.99
C ASP A 22 -4.23 30.39 -8.03
N SER A 23 -5.20 29.61 -7.54
CA SER A 23 -4.92 28.42 -6.75
C SER A 23 -3.94 27.59 -7.56
N GLN A 24 -2.71 27.43 -7.07
CA GLN A 24 -1.69 26.67 -7.77
C GLN A 24 -2.25 25.27 -8.06
N LYS A 25 -2.45 24.96 -9.34
CA LYS A 25 -2.94 23.65 -9.75
C LYS A 25 -1.84 22.63 -9.47
N TRP A 26 -2.15 21.63 -8.63
CA TRP A 26 -1.25 20.54 -8.30
C TRP A 26 -1.12 19.60 -9.51
N THR A 27 0.08 19.08 -9.73
CA THR A 27 0.34 18.02 -10.72
C THR A 27 0.06 16.65 -10.11
N ASP A 28 -0.23 15.65 -10.94
CA ASP A 28 -0.48 14.27 -10.50
C ASP A 28 0.70 13.72 -9.69
N GLU A 29 1.94 14.01 -10.09
CA GLU A 29 3.14 13.61 -9.35
C GLU A 29 3.21 14.24 -7.95
N GLN A 30 2.77 15.50 -7.79
CA GLN A 30 2.74 16.17 -6.49
C GLN A 30 1.64 15.61 -5.59
N ILE A 31 0.48 15.27 -6.15
CA ILE A 31 -0.62 14.61 -5.43
C ILE A 31 -0.15 13.22 -4.97
N TRP A 32 0.37 12.39 -5.88
CA TRP A 32 0.93 11.07 -5.60
C TRP A 32 1.99 11.11 -4.49
N LYS A 33 2.91 12.08 -4.54
CA LYS A 33 3.91 12.26 -3.47
C LYS A 33 3.30 12.62 -2.12
N LEU A 34 2.20 13.39 -2.11
CA LEU A 34 1.51 13.76 -0.87
C LEU A 34 0.70 12.58 -0.30
N GLU A 35 0.04 11.80 -1.14
CA GLU A 35 -0.65 10.55 -0.77
C GLU A 35 0.32 9.60 -0.04
N TRP A 36 1.48 9.33 -0.63
CA TRP A 36 2.45 8.45 0.00
C TRP A 36 3.13 9.05 1.24
N ARG A 37 3.21 10.38 1.33
CA ARG A 37 3.69 11.04 2.55
C ARG A 37 2.70 10.90 3.70
N MET A 38 1.40 10.94 3.42
CA MET A 38 0.35 10.63 4.39
C MET A 38 0.47 9.20 4.89
N VAL A 39 0.58 8.23 3.97
CA VAL A 39 0.77 6.81 4.33
C VAL A 39 2.05 6.63 5.16
N GLU A 40 3.16 7.26 4.78
CA GLU A 40 4.40 7.21 5.54
C GLU A 40 4.25 7.76 6.96
N ASN A 41 3.58 8.91 7.13
CA ASN A 41 3.33 9.47 8.46
C ASN A 41 2.40 8.58 9.29
N SER A 42 1.43 7.91 8.67
CA SER A 42 0.61 6.89 9.34
C SER A 42 1.46 5.72 9.84
N ILE A 43 2.39 5.20 9.03
CA ILE A 43 3.30 4.10 9.41
C ILE A 43 4.20 4.49 10.58
N TYR A 44 4.64 5.74 10.65
CA TYR A 44 5.44 6.28 11.75
C TYR A 44 4.61 6.82 12.92
N GLU A 45 3.31 6.53 12.96
CA GLU A 45 2.37 6.96 14.01
C GLU A 45 2.29 8.48 14.21
N ASN A 46 2.68 9.25 13.19
CA ASN A 46 2.55 10.71 13.16
C ASN A 46 1.14 11.09 12.65
N TYR A 47 0.13 10.63 13.37
CA TYR A 47 -1.27 10.67 12.95
C TYR A 47 -1.79 12.09 12.74
N GLU A 48 -1.40 13.06 13.57
CA GLU A 48 -1.80 14.46 13.39
C GLU A 48 -1.31 15.03 12.05
N LEU A 49 -0.06 14.76 11.67
CA LEU A 49 0.46 15.23 10.39
C LEU A 49 -0.17 14.46 9.22
N ALA A 50 -0.38 13.15 9.37
CA ALA A 50 -1.09 12.36 8.35
C ALA A 50 -2.52 12.87 8.15
N ALA A 51 -3.26 13.21 9.21
CA ALA A 51 -4.60 13.77 9.11
C ALA A 51 -4.61 15.12 8.38
N LEU A 52 -3.66 16.02 8.69
CA LEU A 52 -3.52 17.30 7.98
C LEU A 52 -3.19 17.10 6.49
N GLN A 53 -2.40 16.08 6.16
CA GLN A 53 -2.09 15.73 4.77
C GLN A 53 -3.32 15.16 4.07
N PHE A 54 -4.14 14.37 4.76
CA PHE A 54 -5.41 13.88 4.24
C PHE A 54 -6.39 15.03 3.96
N ASP A 55 -6.57 15.96 4.90
CA ASP A 55 -7.41 17.16 4.71
C ASP A 55 -6.93 17.98 3.50
N SER A 56 -5.61 18.10 3.34
CA SER A 56 -5.00 18.79 2.19
C SER A 56 -5.34 18.07 0.88
N LEU A 57 -5.20 16.73 0.83
CA LEU A 57 -5.52 15.92 -0.34
C LEU A 57 -6.96 16.12 -0.80
N GLN A 58 -7.91 16.09 0.13
CA GLN A 58 -9.33 16.29 -0.17
C GLN A 58 -9.64 17.70 -0.70
N SER A 59 -8.83 18.69 -0.33
CA SER A 59 -9.00 20.06 -0.82
C SER A 59 -8.43 20.27 -2.24
N ILE A 60 -7.53 19.40 -2.70
CA ILE A 60 -6.81 19.58 -3.98
C ILE A 60 -7.22 18.60 -5.08
N THR A 61 -7.85 17.48 -4.74
CA THR A 61 -8.33 16.48 -5.72
C THR A 61 -9.64 15.84 -5.28
N SER A 62 -10.50 15.51 -6.26
CA SER A 62 -11.72 14.72 -6.07
C SER A 62 -11.54 13.24 -6.41
N GLU A 63 -10.39 12.85 -6.94
CA GLU A 63 -10.09 11.49 -7.44
C GLU A 63 -9.01 10.83 -6.57
N LEU A 64 -9.33 10.55 -5.31
CA LEU A 64 -8.40 9.81 -4.43
C LEU A 64 -8.63 8.31 -4.57
N ASP A 65 -7.55 7.53 -4.72
CA ASP A 65 -7.65 6.07 -4.68
C ASP A 65 -8.26 5.63 -3.34
N PRO A 66 -9.23 4.71 -3.34
CA PRO A 66 -9.85 4.20 -2.11
C PRO A 66 -8.86 3.69 -1.06
N ASN A 67 -7.66 3.22 -1.45
CA ASN A 67 -6.60 2.84 -0.52
C ASN A 67 -6.06 4.03 0.29
N PHE A 68 -5.91 5.21 -0.34
CA PHE A 68 -5.48 6.41 0.37
C PHE A 68 -6.61 6.99 1.23
N ILE A 69 -7.85 6.95 0.73
CA ILE A 69 -9.03 7.31 1.52
C ILE A 69 -9.09 6.46 2.80
N LYS A 70 -8.93 5.14 2.66
CA LYS A 70 -8.91 4.19 3.77
C LYS A 70 -7.89 4.56 4.85
N THR A 71 -6.63 4.81 4.46
CA THR A 71 -5.58 5.23 5.40
C THR A 71 -5.91 6.58 6.04
N GLY A 72 -6.40 7.55 5.28
CA GLY A 72 -6.78 8.86 5.81
C GLY A 72 -7.90 8.79 6.86
N LEU A 73 -8.91 7.95 6.62
CA LEU A 73 -10.01 7.72 7.56
C LEU A 73 -9.56 6.97 8.81
N GLU A 74 -8.71 5.94 8.65
CA GLU A 74 -8.12 5.21 9.77
C GLU A 74 -7.32 6.14 10.69
N VAL A 75 -6.50 7.02 10.12
CA VAL A 75 -5.75 8.04 10.88
C VAL A 75 -6.70 8.96 11.65
N LYS A 76 -7.80 9.43 11.05
CA LYS A 76 -8.80 10.26 11.74
C LYS A 76 -9.50 9.48 12.87
N HIS A 77 -9.82 8.22 12.65
CA HIS A 77 -10.37 7.33 13.67
C HIS A 77 -9.42 7.18 14.87
N LEU A 78 -8.13 6.94 14.61
CA LEU A 78 -7.10 6.81 15.66
C LEU A 78 -6.92 8.11 16.48
N LEU A 79 -7.24 9.27 15.90
CA LEU A 79 -7.27 10.56 16.60
C LEU A 79 -8.59 10.84 17.33
N GLY A 80 -9.54 9.91 17.32
CA GLY A 80 -10.86 10.05 17.93
C GLY A 80 -11.80 11.00 17.18
N LYS A 81 -11.53 11.29 15.90
CA LYS A 81 -12.37 12.16 15.04
C LYS A 81 -13.54 11.41 14.42
N ASN A 82 -14.22 10.56 15.20
CA ASN A 82 -15.23 9.60 14.71
C ASN A 82 -16.42 10.26 13.99
N ALA A 83 -16.78 11.49 14.39
CA ALA A 83 -17.84 12.26 13.72
C ALA A 83 -17.45 12.65 12.29
N GLU A 84 -16.21 13.10 12.07
CA GLU A 84 -15.68 13.41 10.74
C GLU A 84 -15.64 12.13 9.88
N VAL A 85 -15.11 11.03 10.44
CA VAL A 85 -15.05 9.74 9.73
C VAL A 85 -16.45 9.29 9.30
N SER A 86 -17.45 9.39 10.17
CA SER A 86 -18.83 9.02 9.86
C SER A 86 -19.43 9.84 8.73
N GLU A 87 -19.16 11.15 8.70
CA GLU A 87 -19.61 12.03 7.61
C GLU A 87 -18.93 11.67 6.28
N MET A 88 -17.63 11.42 6.32
CA MET A 88 -16.86 11.08 5.13
C MET A 88 -17.26 9.73 4.54
N LEU A 89 -17.50 8.71 5.38
CA LEU A 89 -18.01 7.41 4.93
C LEU A 89 -19.34 7.56 4.18
N GLN A 90 -20.23 8.45 4.61
CA GLN A 90 -21.51 8.70 3.92
C GLN A 90 -21.36 9.33 2.53
N GLN A 91 -20.20 9.92 2.24
CA GLN A 91 -19.93 10.59 0.97
C GLN A 91 -19.19 9.69 -0.03
N LEU A 92 -18.71 8.52 0.41
CA LEU A 92 -18.03 7.57 -0.47
C LEU A 92 -19.02 6.94 -1.46
N ASP A 93 -18.54 6.68 -2.67
CA ASP A 93 -19.26 5.80 -3.59
C ASP A 93 -19.26 4.35 -3.08
N GLU A 94 -20.10 3.51 -3.69
CA GLU A 94 -20.31 2.12 -3.26
C GLU A 94 -19.02 1.28 -3.27
N GLU A 95 -18.14 1.50 -4.26
CA GLU A 95 -16.90 0.75 -4.39
C GLU A 95 -15.89 1.13 -3.30
N ALA A 96 -15.68 2.43 -3.10
CA ALA A 96 -14.81 2.95 -2.07
C ALA A 96 -15.33 2.60 -0.67
N LEU A 97 -16.64 2.76 -0.42
CA LEU A 97 -17.27 2.41 0.85
C LEU A 97 -17.05 0.93 1.17
N LYS A 98 -17.34 0.04 0.20
CA LYS A 98 -17.11 -1.40 0.38
C LYS A 98 -15.65 -1.69 0.71
N LYS A 99 -14.69 -1.06 0.02
CA LYS A 99 -13.26 -1.31 0.25
C LYS A 99 -12.81 -0.85 1.65
N VAL A 100 -13.31 0.29 2.13
CA VAL A 100 -12.99 0.83 3.45
C VAL A 100 -13.63 0.00 4.56
N CYS A 101 -14.93 -0.33 4.42
CA CYS A 101 -15.70 -1.07 5.42
C CYS A 101 -15.27 -2.54 5.62
N LEU A 102 -14.26 -3.03 4.89
CA LEU A 102 -13.65 -4.34 5.13
C LEU A 102 -12.54 -4.32 6.19
N GLU A 103 -12.14 -3.13 6.65
CA GLU A 103 -11.15 -2.96 7.71
C GLU A 103 -11.77 -3.13 9.10
N GLU A 104 -11.05 -3.76 10.02
CA GLU A 104 -11.59 -4.15 11.33
C GLU A 104 -12.02 -2.95 12.19
N TRP A 105 -11.28 -1.85 12.12
CA TRP A 105 -11.58 -0.61 12.85
C TRP A 105 -12.91 0.03 12.43
N THR A 106 -13.44 -0.33 11.25
CA THR A 106 -14.71 0.23 10.76
C THR A 106 -15.95 -0.40 11.39
N SER A 107 -15.79 -1.48 12.18
CA SER A 107 -16.89 -2.20 12.83
C SER A 107 -17.71 -1.37 13.84
N GLU A 108 -17.20 -0.21 14.28
CA GLU A 108 -17.93 0.73 15.14
C GLU A 108 -18.85 1.69 14.36
N TYR A 109 -18.80 1.70 13.03
CA TYR A 109 -19.57 2.61 12.18
C TYR A 109 -20.73 1.88 11.52
N ASN A 110 -21.97 2.19 11.92
CA ASN A 110 -23.18 1.54 11.41
C ASN A 110 -23.33 1.59 9.87
N ILE A 111 -22.70 2.55 9.19
CA ILE A 111 -22.73 2.61 7.71
C ILE A 111 -22.01 1.41 7.06
N CYS A 112 -21.08 0.81 7.77
CA CYS A 112 -20.38 -0.40 7.37
C CYS A 112 -21.15 -1.68 7.74
N ASP A 113 -22.30 -1.59 8.42
CA ASP A 113 -23.11 -2.74 8.77
C ASP A 113 -23.55 -3.51 7.51
N GLY A 114 -23.29 -4.81 7.51
CA GLY A 114 -23.61 -5.68 6.38
C GLY A 114 -22.62 -5.62 5.22
N GLN A 115 -21.59 -4.77 5.27
CA GLN A 115 -20.45 -4.88 4.38
C GLN A 115 -19.62 -6.09 4.78
N SER A 116 -19.38 -7.00 3.85
CA SER A 116 -18.58 -8.20 4.08
C SER A 116 -17.75 -8.54 2.85
N GLU A 117 -16.70 -9.33 3.05
CA GLU A 117 -15.95 -9.89 1.93
C GLU A 117 -16.91 -10.66 1.02
N ALA A 118 -16.75 -10.50 -0.29
CA ALA A 118 -17.50 -11.33 -1.23
C ALA A 118 -17.22 -12.82 -0.94
N THR A 119 -18.27 -13.64 -0.99
CA THR A 119 -18.14 -15.11 -0.96
C THR A 119 -17.21 -15.57 -2.07
N VAL A 120 -16.26 -16.44 -1.74
CA VAL A 120 -15.30 -16.94 -2.74
C VAL A 120 -15.75 -18.27 -3.33
N GLY A 121 -15.23 -18.59 -4.51
CA GLY A 121 -15.57 -19.84 -5.21
C GLY A 121 -15.09 -21.12 -4.52
N ASN A 122 -14.06 -21.04 -3.67
CA ASN A 122 -13.52 -22.19 -2.93
C ASN A 122 -12.97 -21.79 -1.55
N GLU A 123 -13.84 -21.85 -0.54
CA GLU A 123 -13.50 -21.51 0.86
C GLU A 123 -12.41 -22.45 1.45
N SER A 124 -12.41 -23.73 1.08
CA SER A 124 -11.39 -24.67 1.55
C SER A 124 -10.01 -24.31 1.03
N LEU A 125 -9.89 -24.00 -0.26
CA LEU A 125 -8.64 -23.59 -0.88
C LEU A 125 -8.19 -22.20 -0.38
N LYS A 126 -9.12 -21.27 -0.19
CA LYS A 126 -8.84 -19.98 0.49
C LYS A 126 -8.17 -20.21 1.82
N LEU A 127 -8.76 -21.05 2.67
CA LEU A 127 -8.22 -21.30 4.01
C LEU A 127 -6.86 -22.01 3.96
N GLU A 128 -6.66 -22.95 3.04
CA GLU A 128 -5.36 -23.60 2.83
C GLU A 128 -4.27 -22.59 2.46
N LEU A 129 -4.51 -21.73 1.47
CA LEU A 129 -3.57 -20.70 1.03
C LEU A 129 -3.25 -19.68 2.13
N ILE A 130 -4.25 -19.32 2.95
CA ILE A 130 -4.03 -18.46 4.12
C ILE A 130 -3.12 -19.14 5.15
N LYS A 131 -3.32 -20.43 5.44
CA LYS A 131 -2.44 -21.19 6.33
C LYS A 131 -1.01 -21.25 5.78
N MET A 132 -0.86 -21.49 4.48
CA MET A 132 0.45 -21.49 3.81
C MET A 132 1.13 -20.12 3.92
N TYR A 133 0.39 -19.03 3.73
CA TYR A 133 0.89 -17.66 3.87
C TYR A 133 1.35 -17.35 5.29
N LEU A 134 0.51 -17.67 6.28
CA LEU A 134 0.86 -17.47 7.69
C LEU A 134 2.13 -18.23 8.09
N ASN A 135 2.28 -19.48 7.63
CA ASN A 135 3.49 -20.27 7.87
C ASN A 135 4.72 -19.66 7.17
N ASP A 136 4.58 -19.21 5.92
CA ASP A 136 5.62 -18.51 5.17
C ASP A 136 6.16 -17.29 5.93
N GLN A 137 5.26 -16.44 6.44
CA GLN A 137 5.62 -15.24 7.18
C GLN A 137 6.18 -15.55 8.57
N ASN A 138 5.60 -16.52 9.29
CA ASN A 138 6.11 -16.93 10.60
C ASN A 138 7.55 -17.45 10.52
N SER A 139 7.91 -18.17 9.44
CA SER A 139 9.29 -18.65 9.24
C SER A 139 10.33 -17.52 9.09
N ARG A 140 9.85 -16.29 8.86
CA ARG A 140 10.62 -15.03 8.80
C ARG A 140 10.42 -14.16 10.03
N SER A 141 10.00 -14.76 11.16
CA SER A 141 9.71 -14.07 12.42
C SER A 141 8.58 -13.03 12.33
N ASN A 142 7.71 -13.13 11.32
CA ASN A 142 6.55 -12.27 11.15
C ASN A 142 5.26 -13.07 11.41
N LEU A 143 4.87 -13.20 12.67
CA LEU A 143 3.62 -13.86 13.04
C LEU A 143 2.45 -12.86 12.91
N MET A 144 1.53 -13.15 11.99
CA MET A 144 0.39 -12.28 11.69
C MET A 144 -0.82 -12.63 12.58
N ASN A 145 -0.80 -12.17 13.84
CA ASN A 145 -1.86 -12.50 14.82
C ASN A 145 -3.26 -12.05 14.37
N GLU A 146 -3.38 -10.87 13.76
CA GLU A 146 -4.65 -10.35 13.23
C GLU A 146 -5.30 -11.32 12.24
N LEU A 147 -4.52 -11.94 11.34
CA LEU A 147 -5.04 -12.94 10.40
C LEU A 147 -5.42 -14.25 11.11
N LEU A 148 -4.67 -14.67 12.13
CA LEU A 148 -5.03 -15.85 12.91
C LEU A 148 -6.39 -15.66 13.58
N GLU A 149 -6.61 -14.49 14.19
CA GLU A 149 -7.87 -14.12 14.82
C GLU A 149 -9.00 -14.02 13.79
N LYS A 150 -8.79 -13.26 12.70
CA LYS A 150 -9.77 -13.06 11.62
C LYS A 150 -10.28 -14.38 11.02
N TYR A 151 -9.41 -15.38 10.87
CA TYR A 151 -9.79 -16.68 10.30
C TYR A 151 -10.03 -17.77 11.37
N ASN A 152 -10.03 -17.40 12.65
CA ASN A 152 -10.20 -18.32 13.79
C ASN A 152 -9.28 -19.55 13.70
N LEU A 153 -7.99 -19.30 13.44
CA LEU A 153 -6.96 -20.31 13.24
C LEU A 153 -6.05 -20.41 14.48
N ASN A 154 -5.78 -21.64 14.90
CA ASN A 154 -4.81 -21.89 15.96
C ASN A 154 -3.38 -21.92 15.40
N LYS A 155 -2.44 -21.37 16.16
CA LYS A 155 -1.02 -21.30 15.77
C LYS A 155 -0.43 -22.68 15.44
N GLU A 156 -0.79 -23.69 16.23
CA GLU A 156 -0.32 -25.08 16.10
C GLU A 156 -0.84 -25.76 14.82
N GLU A 157 -1.96 -25.30 14.26
CA GLU A 157 -2.50 -25.82 12.98
C GLU A 157 -1.78 -25.25 11.76
N VAL A 158 -1.06 -24.15 11.94
CA VAL A 158 -0.51 -23.35 10.85
C VAL A 158 1.01 -23.46 10.78
N ILE A 159 1.67 -23.44 11.94
CA ILE A 159 3.13 -23.47 12.02
C ILE A 159 3.61 -24.91 12.01
N ILE A 160 4.08 -25.34 10.85
CA ILE A 160 4.52 -26.71 10.63
C ILE A 160 6.05 -26.83 10.74
N ASP A 161 6.81 -25.86 10.21
CA ASP A 161 8.27 -25.84 10.33
C ASP A 161 8.77 -24.57 10.99
N ALA A 162 9.91 -24.69 11.68
CA ALA A 162 10.66 -23.54 12.18
C ALA A 162 11.71 -23.02 11.18
N SER A 163 11.98 -23.76 10.09
CA SER A 163 13.03 -23.42 9.13
C SER A 163 12.45 -22.80 7.87
N MET A 164 12.85 -21.56 7.58
CA MET A 164 12.47 -20.84 6.36
C MET A 164 12.73 -21.65 5.08
N SER A 165 13.84 -22.38 5.00
CA SER A 165 14.17 -23.14 3.80
C SER A 165 13.25 -24.33 3.54
N ILE A 166 12.80 -24.98 4.61
CA ILE A 166 11.87 -26.11 4.55
C ILE A 166 10.47 -25.59 4.21
N THR A 167 10.03 -24.50 4.87
CA THR A 167 8.76 -23.85 4.60
C THR A 167 8.65 -23.40 3.14
N ASP A 168 9.66 -22.71 2.62
CA ASP A 168 9.66 -22.22 1.22
C ASP A 168 9.55 -23.39 0.22
N ALA A 169 10.27 -24.49 0.46
CA ALA A 169 10.24 -25.66 -0.42
C ALA A 169 8.87 -26.35 -0.40
N ARG A 170 8.33 -26.64 0.80
CA ARG A 170 7.00 -27.24 0.93
C ARG A 170 5.93 -26.35 0.31
N ASN A 171 5.92 -25.06 0.63
CA ASN A 171 4.90 -24.14 0.13
C ASN A 171 4.95 -24.02 -1.38
N ARG A 172 6.16 -23.93 -1.97
CA ARG A 172 6.33 -23.94 -3.43
C ARG A 172 5.78 -25.22 -4.04
N ASP A 173 6.17 -26.39 -3.52
CA ASP A 173 5.78 -27.67 -4.10
C ASP A 173 4.27 -27.89 -3.96
N ARG A 174 3.67 -27.51 -2.82
CA ARG A 174 2.21 -27.54 -2.66
C ARG A 174 1.49 -26.55 -3.57
N LEU A 175 2.04 -25.35 -3.78
CA LEU A 175 1.45 -24.37 -4.69
C LEU A 175 1.50 -24.83 -6.15
N LYS A 176 2.53 -25.60 -6.56
CA LYS A 176 2.55 -26.26 -7.87
C LYS A 176 1.37 -27.21 -8.05
N GLU A 177 1.12 -28.07 -7.07
CA GLU A 177 -0.02 -29.00 -7.08
C GLU A 177 -1.35 -28.24 -7.16
N ILE A 178 -1.52 -27.18 -6.37
CA ILE A 178 -2.72 -26.32 -6.40
C ILE A 178 -2.92 -25.72 -7.80
N ILE A 179 -1.86 -25.23 -8.44
CA ILE A 179 -1.92 -24.65 -9.79
C ILE A 179 -2.25 -25.73 -10.84
N GLU A 180 -1.73 -26.94 -10.70
CA GLU A 180 -2.06 -28.07 -11.57
C GLU A 180 -3.53 -28.50 -11.44
N GLU A 181 -4.08 -28.50 -10.23
CA GLU A 181 -5.45 -28.94 -9.94
C GLU A 181 -6.50 -27.88 -10.28
N HIS A 182 -6.23 -26.61 -9.93
CA HIS A 182 -7.22 -25.53 -9.97
C HIS A 182 -6.92 -24.44 -11.01
N GLY A 183 -5.76 -24.50 -11.67
CA GLY A 183 -5.21 -23.36 -12.40
C GLY A 183 -4.61 -22.31 -11.45
N PHE A 184 -4.06 -21.23 -12.01
CA PHE A 184 -3.54 -20.13 -11.18
C PHE A 184 -4.71 -19.48 -10.41
N PRO A 185 -4.67 -19.41 -9.07
CA PRO A 185 -5.78 -18.87 -8.28
C PRO A 185 -6.13 -17.42 -8.67
N THR A 186 -7.39 -17.03 -8.46
CA THR A 186 -7.88 -15.65 -8.63
C THR A 186 -8.53 -15.14 -7.34
N ALA A 187 -8.73 -13.83 -7.21
CA ALA A 187 -9.39 -13.25 -6.05
C ALA A 187 -10.86 -13.70 -5.95
N ASP A 188 -11.54 -13.98 -7.05
CA ASP A 188 -12.90 -14.54 -7.00
C ASP A 188 -12.90 -15.98 -6.47
N LEU A 189 -11.86 -16.77 -6.74
CA LEU A 189 -11.77 -18.15 -6.29
C LEU A 189 -11.39 -18.25 -4.81
N VAL A 190 -10.43 -17.43 -4.36
CA VAL A 190 -9.80 -17.59 -3.03
C VAL A 190 -9.73 -16.30 -2.20
N GLY A 191 -10.10 -15.15 -2.76
CA GLY A 191 -10.04 -13.85 -2.09
C GLY A 191 -8.66 -13.18 -2.17
N LYS A 192 -8.64 -11.84 -2.06
CA LYS A 192 -7.40 -11.04 -2.18
C LYS A 192 -6.35 -11.40 -1.13
N LYS A 193 -6.76 -11.77 0.09
CA LYS A 193 -5.82 -12.14 1.16
C LYS A 193 -5.08 -13.45 0.85
N ALA A 194 -5.77 -14.45 0.30
CA ALA A 194 -5.14 -15.68 -0.16
C ALA A 194 -4.23 -15.42 -1.37
N MET A 195 -4.64 -14.52 -2.29
CA MET A 195 -3.80 -14.09 -3.41
C MET A 195 -2.48 -13.43 -2.96
N GLN A 196 -2.51 -12.61 -1.91
CA GLN A 196 -1.27 -12.10 -1.28
C GLN A 196 -0.37 -13.25 -0.82
N GLY A 197 -0.96 -14.31 -0.23
CA GLY A 197 -0.25 -15.54 0.12
C GLY A 197 0.40 -16.25 -1.06
N VAL A 198 -0.35 -16.44 -2.15
CA VAL A 198 0.15 -17.01 -3.41
C VAL A 198 1.35 -16.22 -3.91
N PHE A 199 1.25 -14.89 -3.95
CA PHE A 199 2.35 -14.02 -4.35
C PHE A 199 3.60 -14.20 -3.48
N MET A 200 3.45 -14.17 -2.15
CA MET A 200 4.59 -14.28 -1.23
C MET A 200 5.32 -15.62 -1.37
N ILE A 201 4.60 -16.72 -1.55
CA ILE A 201 5.19 -18.05 -1.79
C ILE A 201 5.99 -18.07 -3.10
N ILE A 202 5.49 -17.43 -4.16
CA ILE A 202 6.21 -17.32 -5.45
C ILE A 202 7.44 -16.42 -5.29
N GLN A 203 7.28 -15.27 -4.63
CA GLN A 203 8.36 -14.30 -4.37
C GLN A 203 9.51 -14.94 -3.58
N HIS A 204 9.22 -15.89 -2.70
CA HIS A 204 10.19 -16.59 -1.85
C HIS A 204 10.73 -17.90 -2.45
N ALA A 205 10.31 -18.31 -3.65
CA ALA A 205 10.76 -19.53 -4.30
C ALA A 205 12.18 -19.45 -4.90
N ASP A 206 13.13 -18.77 -4.24
CA ASP A 206 14.49 -18.48 -4.76
C ASP A 206 15.32 -19.72 -5.10
N ARG A 207 14.99 -20.87 -4.50
CA ARG A 207 15.65 -22.16 -4.77
C ARG A 207 15.20 -22.83 -6.06
N ASP A 208 14.12 -22.34 -6.69
CA ASP A 208 13.60 -22.82 -7.96
C ASP A 208 13.36 -21.61 -8.89
N LYS A 209 14.47 -21.01 -9.34
CA LYS A 209 14.47 -19.77 -10.14
C LYS A 209 13.69 -19.92 -11.44
N GLU A 210 13.77 -21.08 -12.08
CA GLU A 210 13.05 -21.33 -13.34
C GLU A 210 11.54 -21.33 -13.11
N TRP A 211 11.06 -22.02 -12.07
CA TRP A 211 9.64 -22.00 -11.75
C TRP A 211 9.16 -20.60 -11.33
N GLN A 212 9.93 -19.88 -10.51
CA GLN A 212 9.64 -18.50 -10.11
C GLN A 212 9.51 -17.58 -11.34
N LYS A 213 10.43 -17.69 -12.30
CA LYS A 213 10.41 -16.92 -13.54
C LYS A 213 9.18 -17.21 -14.39
N LEU A 214 8.74 -18.46 -14.48
CA LEU A 214 7.53 -18.84 -15.21
C LEU A 214 6.26 -18.18 -14.63
N GLN A 215 6.24 -17.90 -13.33
CA GLN A 215 5.07 -17.28 -12.67
C GLN A 215 4.90 -15.80 -12.99
N LEU A 216 5.92 -15.12 -13.52
CA LEU A 216 5.83 -13.69 -13.83
C LEU A 216 4.65 -13.35 -14.74
N SER A 217 4.37 -14.22 -15.73
CA SER A 217 3.24 -14.05 -16.65
C SER A 217 1.88 -14.25 -15.98
N ASN A 218 1.80 -15.08 -14.94
CA ASN A 218 0.59 -15.28 -14.14
C ASN A 218 0.36 -14.07 -13.22
N ILE A 219 1.41 -13.57 -12.57
CA ILE A 219 1.34 -12.35 -11.75
C ILE A 219 0.93 -11.14 -12.60
N GLU A 220 1.50 -10.97 -13.81
CA GLU A 220 1.10 -9.89 -14.70
C GLU A 220 -0.40 -9.93 -15.05
N LYS A 221 -0.94 -11.12 -15.33
CA LYS A 221 -2.38 -11.29 -15.57
C LYS A 221 -3.21 -11.00 -14.33
N ALA A 222 -2.79 -11.49 -13.17
CA ALA A 222 -3.46 -11.25 -11.89
C ALA A 222 -3.53 -9.75 -11.58
N VAL A 223 -2.46 -8.99 -11.85
CA VAL A 223 -2.45 -7.53 -11.72
C VAL A 223 -3.44 -6.88 -12.68
N LYS A 224 -3.43 -7.26 -13.97
CA LYS A 224 -4.36 -6.71 -14.97
C LYS A 224 -5.83 -7.00 -14.63
N ASN A 225 -6.10 -8.10 -13.94
CA ASN A 225 -7.44 -8.49 -13.50
C ASN A 225 -7.84 -7.87 -12.15
N GLY A 226 -6.93 -7.17 -11.45
CA GLY A 226 -7.19 -6.62 -10.12
C GLY A 226 -7.15 -7.65 -8.98
N ASP A 227 -6.65 -8.86 -9.24
CA ASP A 227 -6.43 -9.91 -8.25
C ASP A 227 -5.21 -9.63 -7.36
N MET A 228 -4.26 -8.84 -7.87
CA MET A 228 -3.03 -8.40 -7.19
C MET A 228 -2.72 -6.94 -7.52
N ASP A 229 -1.88 -6.28 -6.72
CA ASP A 229 -1.39 -4.93 -7.00
C ASP A 229 -0.17 -4.92 -7.94
N GLY A 230 0.07 -3.78 -8.59
CA GLY A 230 1.23 -3.60 -9.47
C GLY A 230 2.57 -3.78 -8.76
N GLN A 231 2.61 -3.51 -7.45
CA GLN A 231 3.78 -3.75 -6.60
C GLN A 231 4.20 -5.23 -6.62
N SER A 232 3.26 -6.16 -6.60
CA SER A 232 3.53 -7.60 -6.67
C SER A 232 4.31 -7.96 -7.94
N TYR A 233 3.90 -7.42 -9.09
CA TYR A 233 4.63 -7.61 -10.35
C TYR A 233 6.04 -7.01 -10.30
N ALA A 234 6.18 -5.77 -9.84
CA ALA A 234 7.47 -5.08 -9.76
C ALA A 234 8.48 -5.83 -8.87
N TYR A 235 8.02 -6.33 -7.72
CA TYR A 235 8.86 -7.09 -6.79
C TYR A 235 9.38 -8.39 -7.39
N LEU A 236 8.52 -9.14 -8.09
CA LEU A 236 8.91 -10.39 -8.72
C LEU A 236 9.82 -10.14 -9.92
N TYR A 237 9.48 -9.16 -10.76
CA TYR A 237 10.26 -8.77 -11.93
C TYR A 237 11.70 -8.43 -11.53
N ASP A 238 11.86 -7.49 -10.60
CA ASP A 238 13.17 -7.02 -10.16
C ASP A 238 13.96 -8.15 -9.49
N ARG A 239 13.32 -9.00 -8.67
CA ARG A 239 13.99 -10.15 -8.04
C ARG A 239 14.52 -11.14 -9.08
N ILE A 240 13.75 -11.46 -10.11
CA ILE A 240 14.19 -12.31 -11.23
C ILE A 240 15.41 -11.68 -11.93
N LYS A 241 15.37 -10.37 -12.20
CA LYS A 241 16.46 -9.65 -12.86
C LYS A 241 17.75 -9.67 -12.05
N ILE A 242 17.69 -9.27 -10.78
CA ILE A 242 18.87 -9.26 -9.90
C ILE A 242 19.42 -10.67 -9.72
N ASN A 243 18.57 -11.68 -9.51
CA ASN A 243 18.99 -13.08 -9.36
C ASN A 243 19.62 -13.67 -10.63
N SER A 244 19.45 -13.01 -11.78
CA SER A 244 20.03 -13.34 -13.09
C SER A 244 21.25 -12.46 -13.44
N GLY A 245 21.66 -11.55 -12.54
CA GLY A 245 22.78 -10.63 -12.78
C GLY A 245 22.43 -9.46 -13.71
N GLU A 246 21.14 -9.22 -13.97
CA GLU A 246 20.65 -8.12 -14.80
C GLU A 246 20.25 -6.91 -13.93
N GLN A 247 20.05 -5.75 -14.56
CA GLN A 247 19.52 -4.57 -13.88
C GLN A 247 18.03 -4.72 -13.62
N GLN A 248 17.58 -4.24 -12.46
CA GLN A 248 16.17 -4.16 -12.11
C GLN A 248 15.52 -2.90 -12.69
N LEU A 249 14.19 -2.84 -12.73
CA LEU A 249 13.45 -1.75 -13.37
C LEU A 249 12.72 -0.85 -12.36
N TYR A 250 12.22 -1.43 -11.27
CA TYR A 250 11.34 -0.74 -10.30
C TYR A 250 12.03 -0.44 -8.96
N GLY A 251 13.28 -0.84 -8.77
CA GLY A 251 14.08 -0.48 -7.59
C GLY A 251 13.56 -1.11 -6.30
N THR A 252 13.09 -2.36 -6.35
CA THR A 252 12.59 -3.10 -5.17
C THR A 252 13.68 -3.88 -4.44
N GLN A 253 14.80 -4.20 -5.09
CA GLN A 253 15.91 -4.95 -4.50
C GLN A 253 17.06 -4.02 -4.09
N PHE A 254 17.69 -4.33 -2.97
CA PHE A 254 18.82 -3.56 -2.44
C PHE A 254 20.12 -4.35 -2.57
N ALA A 255 21.21 -3.68 -2.97
CA ALA A 255 22.56 -4.22 -2.86
C ALA A 255 23.05 -4.17 -1.41
N ASN A 256 22.66 -3.12 -0.68
CA ASN A 256 23.01 -2.95 0.72
C ASN A 256 21.91 -2.20 1.49
N VAL A 257 21.68 -2.63 2.73
CA VAL A 257 20.85 -1.93 3.71
C VAL A 257 21.67 -1.87 4.99
N ASP A 258 22.01 -0.65 5.43
CA ASP A 258 22.75 -0.40 6.67
C ASP A 258 21.87 0.40 7.63
N PRO A 259 21.18 -0.30 8.57
CA PRO A 259 20.32 0.35 9.55
C PRO A 259 21.09 1.23 10.53
N ILE A 260 22.35 0.89 10.84
CA ILE A 260 23.18 1.61 11.82
C ILE A 260 23.51 3.00 11.27
N ASN A 261 23.94 3.07 10.01
CA ASN A 261 24.29 4.32 9.35
C ASN A 261 23.10 4.97 8.62
N LYS A 262 21.92 4.33 8.64
CA LYS A 262 20.68 4.76 7.98
C LYS A 262 20.86 4.96 6.46
N THR A 263 21.60 4.08 5.81
CA THR A 263 21.85 4.14 4.37
C THR A 263 21.26 2.93 3.65
N THR A 264 20.80 3.17 2.43
CA THR A 264 20.34 2.11 1.52
C THR A 264 20.92 2.33 0.14
N GLU A 265 21.29 1.23 -0.49
CA GLU A 265 21.79 1.20 -1.86
C GLU A 265 20.95 0.23 -2.66
N LEU A 266 20.29 0.73 -3.70
CA LEU A 266 19.55 -0.13 -4.62
C LEU A 266 20.55 -1.01 -5.36
N ALA A 267 20.16 -2.26 -5.64
CA ALA A 267 20.87 -3.06 -6.63
C ALA A 267 20.83 -2.36 -8.01
N PRO A 268 21.74 -2.69 -8.96
CA PRO A 268 21.82 -2.01 -10.25
C PRO A 268 20.45 -1.84 -10.89
N THR A 269 20.05 -0.58 -11.13
CA THR A 269 18.70 -0.20 -11.55
C THR A 269 18.79 0.59 -12.85
N GLU A 270 18.01 0.17 -13.84
CA GLU A 270 17.92 0.84 -15.13
C GLU A 270 17.22 2.19 -14.99
N ASP A 271 17.74 3.21 -15.66
CA ASP A 271 17.14 4.55 -15.77
C ASP A 271 16.57 5.08 -14.44
N ILE A 272 17.48 5.39 -13.51
CA ILE A 272 17.14 5.90 -12.17
C ILE A 272 16.36 7.21 -12.24
N GLU A 273 16.63 8.05 -13.25
CA GLU A 273 15.99 9.36 -13.41
C GLU A 273 14.47 9.23 -13.61
N ASN A 274 14.01 8.23 -14.38
CA ASN A 274 12.59 7.97 -14.60
C ASN A 274 11.99 6.89 -13.68
N LEU A 275 12.71 6.45 -12.65
CA LEU A 275 12.26 5.38 -11.75
C LEU A 275 10.93 5.70 -11.06
N ASN A 276 10.77 6.93 -10.56
CA ASN A 276 9.55 7.32 -9.86
C ASN A 276 8.35 7.44 -10.80
N ALA A 277 8.55 7.80 -12.08
CA ALA A 277 7.47 7.79 -13.07
C ALA A 277 6.93 6.37 -13.26
N ARG A 278 7.82 5.37 -13.45
CA ARG A 278 7.43 3.96 -13.56
C ARG A 278 6.73 3.45 -12.31
N ARG A 279 7.22 3.84 -11.11
CA ARG A 279 6.62 3.45 -9.83
C ARG A 279 5.23 4.05 -9.65
N MET A 280 5.04 5.32 -10.02
CA MET A 280 3.74 5.98 -9.99
C MET A 280 2.73 5.29 -10.91
N GLU A 281 3.12 4.96 -12.15
CA GLU A 281 2.25 4.29 -13.13
C GLU A 281 1.68 2.94 -12.65
N ILE A 282 2.40 2.23 -11.79
CA ILE A 282 1.97 0.94 -11.24
C ILE A 282 1.47 1.02 -9.79
N GLY A 283 1.23 2.23 -9.28
CA GLY A 283 0.66 2.46 -7.96
C GLY A 283 1.62 2.19 -6.80
N MET A 284 2.94 2.26 -7.02
CA MET A 284 3.94 2.13 -5.96
C MET A 284 4.29 3.49 -5.34
N MET A 285 4.78 3.44 -4.10
CA MET A 285 5.34 4.60 -3.42
C MET A 285 6.60 5.15 -4.10
N PRO A 286 6.94 6.44 -3.94
CA PRO A 286 8.22 6.98 -4.36
C PRO A 286 9.38 6.17 -3.79
N VAL A 287 10.45 6.02 -4.57
CA VAL A 287 11.63 5.22 -4.17
C VAL A 287 12.27 5.75 -2.89
N GLU A 288 12.23 7.06 -2.66
CA GLU A 288 12.75 7.68 -1.44
C GLU A 288 11.94 7.27 -0.21
N THR A 289 10.61 7.22 -0.33
CA THR A 289 9.72 6.74 0.74
C THR A 289 9.95 5.26 1.00
N TYR A 290 10.10 4.47 -0.05
CA TYR A 290 10.41 3.04 0.06
C TYR A 290 11.72 2.79 0.81
N LYS A 291 12.79 3.51 0.45
CA LYS A 291 14.08 3.45 1.13
C LYS A 291 13.98 3.72 2.63
N ARG A 292 13.18 4.71 3.05
CA ARG A 292 12.96 5.05 4.47
C ARG A 292 12.19 3.95 5.20
N ILE A 293 11.12 3.43 4.60
CA ILE A 293 10.33 2.34 5.19
C ILE A 293 11.15 1.06 5.34
N VAL A 294 12.01 0.73 4.37
CA VAL A 294 12.91 -0.42 4.47
C VAL A 294 13.87 -0.27 5.65
N LEU A 295 14.44 0.92 5.84
CA LEU A 295 15.34 1.19 6.97
C LEU A 295 14.65 1.05 8.33
N SER A 296 13.37 1.41 8.46
CA SER A 296 12.67 1.33 9.73
C SER A 296 12.22 -0.08 10.13
N ARG A 297 12.45 -1.09 9.29
CA ARG A 297 12.12 -2.50 9.56
C ARG A 297 13.29 -3.29 10.16
N PHE A 298 14.41 -2.62 10.43
CA PHE A 298 15.62 -3.17 11.06
C PHE A 298 15.96 -2.39 12.33
#